data_AF-A0A243A4Y1-F1
#
_entry.id   AF-A0A243A4Y1-F1
#
_cell.length_a   1.000
_cell.length_b   1.000
_cell.length_c   1.000
_cell.angle_alpha   90.00
_cell.angle_beta   90.00
_cell.angle_gamma   90.00
#
_symmetry.space_group_name_H-M   'P 1'
#
loop_
_entity.id
_entity.type
_entity.pdbx_description
1 polymer ?
#
loop_
_entity_poly.entity_id
_entity_poly.type
_entity_poly.pdbx_seq_one_letter_code
_entity_poly.pdbx_strand_id
1 'polypeptide(L)'
;MEFNDFFDVFQSKMTSEKIKLITQKQIEETYELLYKNYMEYIEQLGKKPDNMNDYFSWTSKKLDINIAYFKKDNVVKSIFFFSKSEKLGTIALHDFTQEKITYEILSLDVRSFISALIQYGKLNVNPADIIDAGIFSEGHILEEVGKYLFAWEYDRNWKPQLSSAFEKVSFNTLKIHKEIYEFAEMTRTINNDQFTLELEECIDAYESEKFFVCAAGLGSVLEHLLYLSIEKHVPEEDIKTNENSTASEYIGQLKKEPFKINKRDVSHLKNIFAYRNSVSHFNKGIFSKEMCDHLLGGIKAAFDKYYMFEKNV
;
A
#
# COMPACT_ATOMS: atom_id res chain seq x y z
N MET A 1 9.54 -20.58 -37.48
CA MET A 1 8.27 -20.58 -36.75
C MET A 1 7.76 -19.16 -36.77
N GLU A 2 6.58 -18.97 -37.32
CA GLU A 2 5.88 -17.68 -37.19
C GLU A 2 5.51 -17.47 -35.72
N PHE A 3 5.28 -16.23 -35.29
CA PHE A 3 4.99 -15.85 -33.90
C PHE A 3 3.83 -16.67 -33.28
N ASN A 4 2.83 -17.02 -34.10
CA ASN A 4 1.68 -17.83 -33.70
C ASN A 4 2.02 -19.31 -33.44
N ASP A 5 3.06 -19.87 -34.07
CA ASP A 5 3.42 -21.28 -33.92
C ASP A 5 3.91 -21.62 -32.50
N PHE A 6 4.49 -20.65 -31.78
CA PHE A 6 5.05 -20.87 -30.45
C PHE A 6 3.96 -21.10 -29.39
N PHE A 7 2.84 -20.38 -29.48
CA PHE A 7 1.77 -20.43 -28.48
C PHE A 7 0.74 -21.53 -28.75
N ASP A 8 0.55 -21.90 -30.02
CA ASP A 8 -0.33 -23.01 -30.41
C ASP A 8 0.08 -24.34 -29.77
N VAL A 9 1.37 -24.51 -29.50
CA VAL A 9 1.99 -25.66 -28.82
C VAL A 9 1.53 -25.80 -27.35
N PHE A 10 1.04 -24.73 -26.73
CA PHE A 10 0.62 -24.74 -25.32
C PHE A 10 -0.91 -24.65 -25.13
N GLN A 11 -1.69 -24.50 -26.21
CA GLN A 11 -3.15 -24.28 -26.09
C GLN A 11 -4.01 -25.15 -26.99
N SER A 12 -3.62 -25.40 -28.25
CA SER A 12 -4.56 -25.95 -29.23
C SER A 12 -4.71 -27.48 -29.10
N LYS A 13 -5.94 -27.93 -28.76
CA LYS A 13 -6.31 -29.36 -28.67
C LYS A 13 -5.28 -30.18 -27.85
N MET A 14 -4.94 -29.71 -26.65
CA MET A 14 -3.94 -30.37 -25.80
C MET A 14 -4.37 -31.77 -25.38
N THR A 15 -3.41 -32.69 -25.35
CA THR A 15 -3.52 -34.05 -24.82
C THR A 15 -2.27 -34.36 -24.00
N SER A 16 -2.30 -35.39 -23.16
CA SER A 16 -1.13 -35.80 -22.37
C SER A 16 0.07 -36.14 -23.26
N GLU A 17 -0.16 -36.72 -24.44
CA GLU A 17 0.90 -37.00 -25.41
C GLU A 17 1.51 -35.72 -25.95
N LYS A 18 0.69 -34.72 -26.30
CA LYS A 18 1.17 -33.43 -26.80
C LYS A 18 1.95 -32.64 -25.75
N ILE A 19 1.49 -32.64 -24.49
CA ILE A 19 2.19 -31.97 -23.39
C ILE A 19 3.61 -32.56 -23.24
N LYS A 20 3.76 -33.88 -23.36
CA LYS A 20 5.07 -34.57 -23.28
C LYS A 20 5.98 -34.31 -24.49
N LEU A 21 5.45 -33.84 -25.61
CA LEU A 21 6.24 -33.50 -26.80
C LEU A 21 6.81 -32.08 -26.74
N ILE A 22 6.37 -31.25 -25.78
CA ILE A 22 6.91 -29.91 -25.59
C ILE A 22 8.36 -30.02 -25.12
N THR A 23 9.26 -29.48 -25.93
CA THR A 23 10.69 -29.51 -25.65
C THR A 23 11.10 -28.40 -24.69
N GLN A 24 12.19 -28.62 -23.96
CA GLN A 24 12.79 -27.61 -23.08
C GLN A 24 13.12 -26.32 -23.84
N LYS A 25 13.60 -26.44 -25.08
CA LYS A 25 13.89 -25.29 -25.95
C LYS A 25 12.63 -24.46 -26.23
N GLN A 26 11.49 -25.10 -26.51
CA GLN A 26 10.23 -24.39 -26.73
C GLN A 26 9.74 -23.69 -25.45
N ILE A 27 9.93 -24.32 -24.28
CA ILE A 27 9.64 -23.70 -22.98
C ILE A 27 10.46 -22.42 -22.79
N GLU A 28 11.77 -22.50 -23.01
CA GLU A 28 12.69 -21.37 -22.85
C GLU A 28 12.37 -20.24 -23.84
N GLU A 29 12.23 -20.55 -25.14
CA GLU A 29 11.90 -19.56 -26.17
C GLU A 29 10.55 -18.88 -25.91
N THR A 30 9.55 -19.63 -25.44
CA THR A 30 8.23 -19.08 -25.10
C THR A 30 8.30 -18.19 -23.86
N TYR A 31 9.01 -18.62 -22.81
CA TYR A 31 9.20 -17.81 -21.60
C TYR A 31 9.90 -16.48 -21.92
N GLU A 32 10.98 -16.53 -22.71
CA GLU A 32 11.71 -15.33 -23.14
C GLU A 32 10.81 -14.38 -23.95
N LEU A 33 9.97 -14.91 -24.83
CA LEU A 33 9.04 -14.12 -25.62
C LEU A 33 8.00 -13.41 -24.73
N LEU A 34 7.40 -14.13 -23.79
CA LEU A 34 6.42 -13.56 -22.85
C LEU A 34 7.05 -12.50 -21.94
N TYR A 35 8.26 -12.77 -21.45
CA TYR A 35 9.01 -11.82 -20.65
C TYR A 35 9.37 -10.55 -21.45
N LYS A 36 9.81 -10.72 -22.69
CA LYS A 36 10.09 -9.60 -23.59
C LYS A 36 8.84 -8.73 -23.80
N ASN A 37 7.69 -9.34 -24.08
CA ASN A 37 6.43 -8.62 -24.24
C ASN A 37 6.06 -7.83 -22.99
N TYR A 38 6.24 -8.41 -21.79
CA TYR A 38 6.04 -7.70 -20.52
C TYR A 38 6.96 -6.47 -20.40
N MET A 39 8.25 -6.63 -20.71
CA MET A 39 9.22 -5.53 -20.65
C MET A 39 8.95 -4.44 -21.69
N GLU A 40 8.44 -4.78 -22.87
CA GLU A 40 8.05 -3.79 -23.89
C GLU A 40 6.96 -2.84 -23.40
N TYR A 41 6.03 -3.30 -22.55
CA TYR A 41 5.03 -2.43 -21.91
C TYR A 41 5.63 -1.52 -20.83
N ILE A 42 6.60 -2.03 -20.07
CA ILE A 42 7.35 -1.23 -19.09
C ILE A 42 8.12 -0.11 -19.79
N GLU A 43 8.74 -0.40 -20.94
CA GLU A 43 9.48 0.60 -21.71
C GLU A 43 8.59 1.71 -22.28
N GLN A 44 7.30 1.45 -22.47
CA GLN A 44 6.32 2.45 -22.91
C GLN A 44 5.85 3.40 -21.79
N LEU A 45 6.25 3.17 -20.54
CA LEU A 45 5.90 4.07 -19.43
C LEU A 45 6.59 5.43 -19.58
N GLY A 46 5.80 6.51 -19.59
CA GLY A 46 6.33 7.88 -19.68
C GLY A 46 7.13 8.33 -18.45
N LYS A 47 6.78 7.81 -17.26
CA LYS A 47 7.54 7.95 -16.02
C LYS A 47 7.72 6.56 -15.42
N LYS A 48 8.94 6.24 -15.00
CA LYS A 48 9.30 4.97 -14.36
C LYS A 48 9.65 5.23 -12.88
N PRO A 49 9.31 4.31 -11.96
CA PRO A 49 9.81 4.37 -10.58
C PRO A 49 11.33 4.17 -10.54
N ASP A 50 11.99 4.74 -9.53
CA ASP A 50 13.43 4.57 -9.30
C ASP A 50 13.78 3.09 -9.05
N ASN A 51 12.90 2.37 -8.35
CA ASN A 51 12.98 0.93 -8.15
C ASN A 51 11.78 0.22 -8.78
N MET A 52 11.99 -0.35 -9.96
CA MET A 52 10.97 -1.07 -10.72
C MET A 52 10.39 -2.28 -9.98
N ASN A 53 11.21 -2.99 -9.22
CA ASN A 53 10.81 -4.25 -8.57
C ASN A 53 9.76 -4.05 -7.46
N ASP A 54 9.59 -2.82 -6.96
CA ASP A 54 8.60 -2.52 -5.92
C ASP A 54 7.17 -2.46 -6.49
N TYR A 55 7.04 -2.25 -7.80
CA TYR A 55 5.74 -2.04 -8.46
C TYR A 55 5.42 -3.15 -9.47
N PHE A 56 6.45 -3.74 -10.07
CA PHE A 56 6.37 -4.66 -11.18
C PHE A 56 7.13 -5.94 -10.83
N SER A 57 6.42 -7.02 -10.52
CA SER A 57 7.02 -8.21 -9.92
C SER A 57 7.91 -9.00 -10.87
N TRP A 58 7.64 -8.92 -12.19
CA TRP A 58 8.36 -9.73 -13.17
C TRP A 58 9.66 -9.10 -13.67
N THR A 59 9.98 -7.84 -13.34
CA THR A 59 11.22 -7.17 -13.80
C THR A 59 12.52 -7.84 -13.35
N SER A 60 12.47 -8.59 -12.25
CA SER A 60 13.59 -9.41 -11.78
C SER A 60 13.82 -10.67 -12.62
N LYS A 61 12.85 -11.04 -13.48
CA LYS A 61 12.77 -12.29 -14.25
C LYS A 61 12.76 -13.55 -13.37
N LYS A 62 12.41 -13.42 -12.08
CA LYS A 62 12.38 -14.50 -11.08
C LYS A 62 10.96 -15.01 -10.79
N LEU A 63 10.12 -15.11 -11.81
CA LEU A 63 8.80 -15.69 -11.68
C LEU A 63 8.64 -16.87 -12.63
N ASP A 64 8.15 -17.99 -12.13
CA ASP A 64 7.74 -19.13 -12.94
C ASP A 64 6.30 -18.95 -13.41
N ILE A 65 6.02 -19.35 -14.65
CA ILE A 65 4.68 -19.45 -15.20
C ILE A 65 4.25 -20.91 -15.08
N ASN A 66 3.26 -21.18 -14.24
CA ASN A 66 2.71 -22.51 -14.05
C ASN A 66 1.50 -22.69 -14.96
N ILE A 67 1.49 -23.76 -15.74
CA ILE A 67 0.37 -24.14 -16.61
C ILE A 67 -0.16 -25.48 -16.13
N ALA A 68 -1.36 -25.49 -15.57
CA ALA A 68 -2.01 -26.73 -15.15
C ALA A 68 -3.09 -27.14 -16.15
N TYR A 69 -2.90 -28.31 -16.76
CA TYR A 69 -3.86 -28.91 -17.69
C TYR A 69 -4.71 -29.96 -16.98
N PHE A 70 -6.03 -29.92 -17.19
CA PHE A 70 -6.96 -30.86 -16.56
C PHE A 70 -8.14 -31.16 -17.49
N LYS A 71 -8.88 -32.24 -17.21
CA LYS A 71 -10.11 -32.56 -17.95
C LYS A 71 -11.34 -32.07 -17.20
N LYS A 72 -12.23 -31.38 -17.92
CA LYS A 72 -13.57 -30.98 -17.47
C LYS A 72 -14.53 -31.22 -18.63
N ASP A 73 -15.61 -31.95 -18.38
CA ASP A 73 -16.61 -32.33 -19.40
C ASP A 73 -15.99 -32.99 -20.66
N ASN A 74 -14.99 -33.86 -20.46
CA ASN A 74 -14.20 -34.52 -21.52
C ASN A 74 -13.37 -33.57 -22.43
N VAL A 75 -13.25 -32.30 -22.05
CA VAL A 75 -12.40 -31.32 -22.73
C VAL A 75 -11.19 -31.00 -21.87
N VAL A 76 -10.01 -30.91 -22.49
CA VAL A 76 -8.80 -30.45 -21.79
C VAL A 76 -8.85 -28.94 -21.65
N LYS A 77 -8.71 -28.48 -20.42
CA LYS A 77 -8.68 -27.08 -20.01
C LYS A 77 -7.32 -26.75 -19.40
N SER A 78 -6.98 -25.47 -19.37
CA SER A 78 -5.78 -24.96 -18.75
C SER A 78 -6.09 -23.78 -17.84
N ILE A 79 -5.29 -23.66 -16.78
CA ILE A 79 -5.16 -22.45 -15.98
C ILE A 79 -3.68 -22.04 -15.94
N PHE A 80 -3.46 -20.75 -15.79
CA PHE A 80 -2.13 -20.16 -15.72
C PHE A 80 -1.99 -19.44 -14.40
N PHE A 81 -0.83 -19.55 -13.75
CA PHE A 81 -0.52 -18.72 -12.62
C PHE A 81 0.98 -18.46 -12.45
N PHE A 82 1.33 -17.29 -11.91
CA PHE A 82 2.71 -16.97 -11.58
C PHE A 82 3.09 -17.43 -10.17
N SER A 83 4.32 -17.89 -10.00
CA SER A 83 4.92 -18.13 -8.69
C SER A 83 6.35 -17.60 -8.61
N LYS A 84 6.84 -17.28 -7.42
CA LYS A 84 8.24 -16.90 -7.23
C LYS A 84 9.18 -18.04 -7.58
N SER A 85 10.30 -17.69 -8.19
CA SER A 85 11.42 -18.59 -8.48
C SER A 85 12.66 -18.13 -7.71
N GLU A 86 13.43 -19.06 -7.18
CA GLU A 86 14.73 -18.73 -6.56
C GLU A 86 15.80 -18.34 -7.61
N LYS A 87 15.59 -18.76 -8.86
CA LYS A 87 16.48 -18.55 -10.01
C LYS A 87 15.77 -17.72 -11.07
N LEU A 88 16.35 -17.68 -12.28
CA LEU A 88 15.61 -17.21 -13.45
C LEU A 88 14.40 -18.11 -13.67
N GLY A 89 13.25 -17.49 -13.89
CA GLY A 89 12.00 -18.19 -14.05
C GLY A 89 11.91 -19.00 -15.35
N THR A 90 10.93 -19.89 -15.38
CA THR A 90 10.64 -20.77 -16.52
C THR A 90 9.13 -21.03 -16.65
N ILE A 91 8.74 -21.90 -17.59
CA ILE A 91 7.37 -22.42 -17.66
C ILE A 91 7.35 -23.82 -17.04
N ALA A 92 6.55 -23.99 -15.98
CA ALA A 92 6.30 -25.27 -15.35
C ALA A 92 4.97 -25.86 -15.87
N LEU A 93 5.03 -27.05 -16.46
CA LEU A 93 3.86 -27.75 -16.99
C LEU A 93 3.38 -28.81 -16.00
N HIS A 94 2.10 -28.74 -15.62
CA HIS A 94 1.46 -29.67 -14.71
C HIS A 94 0.33 -30.40 -15.46
N ASP A 95 0.48 -31.71 -15.67
CA ASP A 95 -0.48 -32.53 -16.43
C ASP A 95 -1.37 -33.36 -15.50
N PHE A 96 -2.60 -32.91 -15.30
CA PHE A 96 -3.66 -33.62 -14.57
C PHE A 96 -4.71 -34.24 -15.49
N THR A 97 -4.45 -34.32 -16.80
CA THR A 97 -5.46 -34.76 -17.79
C THR A 97 -5.79 -36.26 -17.70
N GLN A 98 -4.96 -37.06 -17.04
CA GLN A 98 -5.22 -38.47 -16.75
C GLN A 98 -5.70 -38.70 -15.31
N GLU A 99 -5.72 -37.66 -14.48
CA GLU A 99 -6.14 -37.76 -13.10
C GLU A 99 -7.65 -37.61 -12.96
N LYS A 100 -8.24 -38.40 -12.06
CA LYS A 100 -9.65 -38.25 -11.69
C LYS A 100 -9.77 -37.13 -10.66
N ILE A 101 -10.13 -35.93 -11.12
CA ILE A 101 -10.51 -34.79 -10.27
C ILE A 101 -12.02 -34.85 -10.06
N THR A 102 -12.48 -34.71 -8.80
CA THR A 102 -13.91 -34.77 -8.49
C THR A 102 -14.64 -33.52 -8.96
N TYR A 103 -15.96 -33.63 -9.14
CA TYR A 103 -16.79 -32.52 -9.61
C TYR A 103 -16.75 -31.33 -8.65
N GLU A 104 -16.72 -31.58 -7.34
CA GLU A 104 -16.64 -30.56 -6.30
C GLU A 104 -15.40 -29.69 -6.48
N ILE A 105 -14.25 -30.31 -6.75
CA ILE A 105 -12.99 -29.59 -7.01
C ILE A 105 -13.08 -28.83 -8.34
N LEU A 106 -13.59 -29.45 -9.41
CA LEU A 106 -13.73 -28.82 -10.74
C LEU A 106 -14.73 -27.64 -10.77
N SER A 107 -15.60 -27.54 -9.76
CA SER A 107 -16.60 -26.48 -9.59
C SER A 107 -16.08 -25.26 -8.82
N LEU A 108 -14.89 -25.36 -8.21
CA LEU A 108 -14.27 -24.26 -7.48
C LEU A 108 -13.84 -23.11 -8.41
N ASP A 109 -13.76 -21.89 -7.87
CA ASP A 109 -13.04 -20.81 -8.52
C ASP A 109 -11.55 -21.16 -8.67
N VAL A 110 -10.84 -20.50 -9.60
CA VAL A 110 -9.46 -20.90 -9.95
C VAL A 110 -8.51 -20.86 -8.75
N ARG A 111 -8.63 -19.89 -7.85
CA ARG A 111 -7.75 -19.81 -6.68
C ARG A 111 -8.00 -20.99 -5.73
N SER A 112 -9.27 -21.27 -5.45
CA SER A 112 -9.65 -22.39 -4.61
C SER A 112 -9.28 -23.74 -5.25
N PHE A 113 -9.38 -23.84 -6.58
CA PHE A 113 -8.93 -25.01 -7.32
C PHE A 113 -7.42 -25.25 -7.19
N ILE A 114 -6.59 -24.22 -7.41
CA ILE A 114 -5.13 -24.31 -7.22
C ILE A 114 -4.80 -24.73 -5.78
N SER A 115 -5.47 -24.11 -4.80
CA SER A 115 -5.27 -24.41 -3.38
C SER A 115 -5.64 -25.86 -3.04
N ALA A 116 -6.72 -26.38 -3.61
CA ALA A 116 -7.12 -27.77 -3.46
C ALA A 116 -6.07 -28.72 -4.07
N LEU A 117 -5.54 -28.43 -5.26
CA LEU A 117 -4.50 -29.25 -5.89
C LEU A 117 -3.22 -29.32 -5.04
N ILE A 118 -2.83 -28.21 -4.39
CA ILE A 118 -1.67 -28.18 -3.49
C ILE A 118 -1.96 -28.98 -2.22
N GLN A 119 -3.13 -28.76 -1.60
CA GLN A 119 -3.53 -29.45 -0.37
C GLN A 119 -3.57 -30.98 -0.54
N TYR A 120 -3.99 -31.46 -1.71
CA TYR A 120 -4.00 -32.89 -2.05
C TYR A 120 -2.65 -33.42 -2.52
N GLY A 121 -1.59 -32.61 -2.52
CA GLY A 121 -0.24 -33.00 -2.94
C GLY A 121 -0.09 -33.27 -4.44
N LYS A 122 -1.04 -32.82 -5.26
CA LYS A 122 -1.01 -32.97 -6.73
C LYS A 122 -0.17 -31.88 -7.38
N LEU A 123 -0.17 -30.68 -6.81
CA LEU A 123 0.60 -29.54 -7.29
C LEU A 123 1.71 -29.19 -6.29
N ASN A 124 2.96 -29.32 -6.72
CA ASN A 124 4.13 -29.01 -5.89
C ASN A 124 4.57 -27.55 -6.08
N VAL A 125 3.76 -26.62 -5.57
CA VAL A 125 4.07 -25.19 -5.49
C VAL A 125 3.78 -24.73 -4.07
N ASN A 126 4.71 -23.99 -3.47
CA ASN A 126 4.48 -23.39 -2.16
C ASN A 126 3.41 -22.29 -2.27
N PRO A 127 2.30 -22.36 -1.51
CA PRO A 127 1.23 -21.37 -1.57
C PRO A 127 1.71 -19.93 -1.36
N ALA A 128 2.74 -19.72 -0.51
CA ALA A 128 3.27 -18.38 -0.22
C ALA A 128 4.03 -17.75 -1.40
N ASP A 129 4.40 -18.56 -2.39
CA ASP A 129 5.13 -18.09 -3.56
C ASP A 129 4.19 -17.74 -4.72
N ILE A 130 2.91 -18.05 -4.65
CA ILE A 130 1.93 -17.72 -5.69
C ILE A 130 1.70 -16.21 -5.73
N ILE A 131 1.76 -15.65 -6.93
CA ILE A 131 1.46 -14.24 -7.18
C ILE A 131 -0.04 -14.12 -7.47
N ASP A 132 -0.78 -13.62 -6.49
CA ASP A 132 -2.24 -13.44 -6.56
C ASP A 132 -2.71 -12.64 -7.79
N ALA A 133 -1.95 -11.61 -8.17
CA ALA A 133 -2.17 -10.79 -9.36
C ALA A 133 -2.05 -11.60 -10.66
N GLY A 134 -1.21 -12.64 -10.63
CA GLY A 134 -0.88 -13.46 -11.76
C GLY A 134 -1.70 -14.73 -11.84
N ILE A 135 -2.86 -14.84 -11.19
CA ILE A 135 -3.78 -15.98 -11.34
C ILE A 135 -4.81 -15.66 -12.44
N PHE A 136 -4.91 -16.55 -13.43
CA PHE A 136 -5.75 -16.37 -14.61
C PHE A 136 -6.98 -17.27 -14.58
N SER A 137 -8.10 -16.80 -15.13
CA SER A 137 -9.27 -17.65 -15.34
C SER A 137 -8.98 -18.82 -16.29
N GLU A 138 -9.82 -19.86 -16.22
CA GLU A 138 -9.78 -21.01 -17.12
C GLU A 138 -9.80 -20.57 -18.59
N GLY A 139 -8.89 -21.13 -19.40
CA GLY A 139 -8.89 -20.93 -20.86
C GLY A 139 -8.31 -19.59 -21.35
N HIS A 140 -7.57 -18.86 -20.51
CA HIS A 140 -6.81 -17.69 -20.95
C HIS A 140 -5.78 -18.03 -22.04
N ILE A 141 -5.39 -17.03 -22.81
CA ILE A 141 -4.37 -17.15 -23.85
C ILE A 141 -3.01 -16.88 -23.22
N LEU A 142 -2.09 -17.85 -23.33
CA LEU A 142 -0.72 -17.78 -22.82
C LEU A 142 0.02 -16.54 -23.35
N GLU A 143 -0.13 -16.18 -24.62
CA GLU A 143 0.48 -15.00 -25.23
C GLU A 143 0.16 -13.70 -24.46
N GLU A 144 -1.02 -13.63 -23.84
CA GLU A 144 -1.49 -12.43 -23.15
C GLU A 144 -1.08 -12.35 -21.68
N VAL A 145 -0.43 -13.39 -21.11
CA VAL A 145 -0.17 -13.43 -19.66
C VAL A 145 0.75 -12.30 -19.20
N GLY A 146 1.76 -11.96 -20.00
CA GLY A 146 2.65 -10.83 -19.70
C GLY A 146 1.92 -9.50 -19.75
N LYS A 147 1.10 -9.26 -20.79
CA LYS A 147 0.28 -8.05 -20.90
C LYS A 147 -0.69 -7.90 -19.73
N TYR A 148 -1.35 -8.99 -19.35
CA TYR A 148 -2.32 -8.98 -18.26
C TYR A 148 -1.66 -8.70 -16.91
N LEU A 149 -0.55 -9.39 -16.59
CA LEU A 149 0.19 -9.14 -15.35
C LEU A 149 0.65 -7.68 -15.29
N PHE A 150 1.23 -7.18 -16.38
CA PHE A 150 1.62 -5.77 -16.47
C PHE A 150 0.44 -4.83 -16.23
N ALA A 151 -0.69 -5.02 -16.91
CA ALA A 151 -1.84 -4.15 -16.77
C ALA A 151 -2.40 -4.15 -15.34
N TRP A 152 -2.46 -5.32 -14.71
CA TRP A 152 -2.90 -5.47 -13.32
C TRP A 152 -1.98 -4.69 -12.37
N GLU A 153 -0.66 -4.87 -12.50
CA GLU A 153 0.34 -4.20 -11.66
C GLU A 153 0.38 -2.70 -11.92
N TYR A 154 0.25 -2.29 -13.18
CA TYR A 154 0.15 -0.89 -13.56
C TYR A 154 -1.05 -0.23 -12.89
N ASP A 155 -2.27 -0.75 -13.06
CA ASP A 155 -3.47 -0.09 -12.56
C ASP A 155 -3.54 -0.04 -11.03
N ARG A 156 -2.97 -1.04 -10.34
CA ARG A 156 -3.09 -1.16 -8.88
C ARG A 156 -1.87 -0.69 -8.10
N ASN A 157 -0.68 -0.78 -8.67
CA ASN A 157 0.56 -0.44 -7.98
C ASN A 157 1.12 0.88 -8.49
N TRP A 158 1.28 1.03 -9.81
CA TRP A 158 2.00 2.18 -10.38
C TRP A 158 1.12 3.40 -10.65
N LYS A 159 -0.04 3.23 -11.27
CA LYS A 159 -0.99 4.29 -11.61
C LYS A 159 -1.42 5.14 -10.40
N PRO A 160 -1.65 4.58 -9.19
CA PRO A 160 -1.91 5.38 -7.99
C PRO A 160 -0.74 6.29 -7.56
N GLN A 161 0.49 6.00 -7.99
CA GLN A 161 1.65 6.87 -7.76
C GLN A 161 1.76 8.00 -8.78
N LEU A 162 1.08 7.85 -9.93
CA LEU A 162 1.01 8.86 -10.98
C LEU A 162 -0.10 9.89 -10.72
N SER A 163 -1.10 9.55 -9.90
CA SER A 163 -1.99 10.56 -9.35
C SER A 163 -1.15 11.59 -8.60
N SER A 164 -1.13 12.81 -9.13
CA SER A 164 -0.69 13.97 -8.38
C SER A 164 -1.37 13.97 -7.01
N ALA A 165 -0.69 14.45 -5.98
CA ALA A 165 -1.21 14.69 -4.62
C ALA A 165 -2.49 15.57 -4.54
N PHE A 166 -3.19 15.80 -5.64
CA PHE A 166 -4.34 16.69 -5.82
C PHE A 166 -5.69 15.99 -5.97
N GLU A 167 -5.79 14.68 -6.20
CA GLU A 167 -7.08 14.00 -6.01
C GLU A 167 -7.24 13.63 -4.54
N LYS A 168 -7.55 14.67 -3.74
CA LYS A 168 -8.27 14.51 -2.47
C LYS A 168 -9.50 13.68 -2.77
N VAL A 169 -9.43 12.37 -2.51
CA VAL A 169 -10.59 11.51 -2.54
C VAL A 169 -11.49 12.00 -1.42
N SER A 170 -12.43 12.88 -1.75
CA SER A 170 -13.32 13.50 -0.77
C SER A 170 -14.37 12.49 -0.34
N PHE A 171 -14.01 11.59 0.57
CA PHE A 171 -14.98 10.70 1.22
C PHE A 171 -15.81 11.41 2.29
N ASN A 172 -15.49 12.67 2.58
CA ASN A 172 -16.36 13.58 3.33
C ASN A 172 -16.61 14.86 2.52
N THR A 173 -17.61 14.82 1.63
CA THR A 173 -18.04 15.97 0.82
C THR A 173 -18.54 17.16 1.63
N LEU A 174 -18.69 17.00 2.95
CA LEU A 174 -19.15 18.08 3.81
C LEU A 174 -18.02 19.01 4.27
N LYS A 175 -16.73 18.62 4.23
CA LYS A 175 -15.57 19.42 4.77
C LYS A 175 -15.74 20.02 6.18
N ILE A 176 -16.83 19.67 6.88
CA ILE A 176 -17.28 20.29 8.13
C ILE A 176 -16.14 20.30 9.15
N HIS A 177 -15.34 19.24 9.22
CA HIS A 177 -14.27 19.13 10.20
C HIS A 177 -13.08 20.08 9.92
N LYS A 178 -12.68 20.29 8.66
CA LYS A 178 -11.63 21.26 8.30
C LYS A 178 -12.06 22.69 8.66
N GLU A 179 -13.34 22.99 8.51
CA GLU A 179 -13.92 24.30 8.84
C GLU A 179 -14.10 24.51 10.36
N ILE A 180 -14.53 23.49 11.11
CA ILE A 180 -14.71 23.58 12.58
C ILE A 180 -13.43 24.04 13.30
N TYR A 181 -12.27 23.59 12.83
CA TYR A 181 -10.99 23.88 13.47
C TYR A 181 -10.17 24.97 12.75
N GLU A 182 -10.72 25.59 11.70
CA GLU A 182 -10.09 26.70 10.96
C GLU A 182 -8.67 26.35 10.44
N PHE A 183 -8.43 25.10 10.03
CA PHE A 183 -7.07 24.64 9.71
C PHE A 183 -6.43 25.37 8.53
N ALA A 184 -7.21 25.83 7.56
CA ALA A 184 -6.70 26.62 6.44
C ALA A 184 -6.12 27.96 6.89
N GLU A 185 -6.67 28.56 7.95
CA GLU A 185 -6.10 29.76 8.54
C GLU A 185 -4.85 29.43 9.34
N MET A 186 -4.85 28.32 10.08
CA MET A 186 -3.70 27.84 10.85
C MET A 186 -2.48 27.62 9.94
N THR A 187 -2.61 26.82 8.88
CA THR A 187 -1.48 26.51 7.98
C THR A 187 -0.96 27.75 7.27
N ARG A 188 -1.88 28.62 6.80
CA ARG A 188 -1.52 29.90 6.17
C ARG A 188 -0.80 30.84 7.13
N THR A 189 -1.18 30.87 8.40
CA THR A 189 -0.58 31.77 9.41
C THR A 189 0.77 31.26 9.87
N ILE A 190 0.92 29.94 9.99
CA ILE A 190 2.19 29.31 10.35
C ILE A 190 3.19 29.39 9.20
N ASN A 191 2.73 29.23 7.95
CA ASN A 191 3.53 29.29 6.73
C ASN A 191 4.80 28.42 6.82
N ASN A 192 4.61 27.16 7.24
CA ASN A 192 5.65 26.14 7.31
C ASN A 192 5.18 24.93 6.49
N ASP A 193 5.93 24.59 5.43
CA ASP A 193 5.55 23.54 4.47
C ASP A 193 5.49 22.16 5.14
N GLN A 194 6.44 21.86 6.03
CA GLN A 194 6.51 20.59 6.74
C GLN A 194 5.29 20.42 7.67
N PHE A 195 4.99 21.42 8.49
CA PHE A 195 3.82 21.41 9.37
C PHE A 195 2.51 21.29 8.57
N THR A 196 2.42 22.01 7.44
CA THR A 196 1.23 21.98 6.57
C THR A 196 1.00 20.58 6.04
N LEU A 197 2.05 19.94 5.51
CA LEU A 197 1.98 18.59 4.98
C LEU A 197 1.59 17.56 6.07
N GLU A 198 2.25 17.60 7.23
CA GLU A 198 1.94 16.71 8.35
C GLU A 198 0.49 16.82 8.81
N LEU A 199 -0.02 18.05 8.96
CA LEU A 199 -1.40 18.29 9.34
C LEU A 199 -2.36 17.80 8.25
N GLU A 200 -2.13 18.14 6.97
CA GLU A 200 -2.98 17.72 5.87
C GLU A 200 -3.08 16.20 5.74
N GLU A 201 -1.98 15.46 5.86
CA GLU A 201 -1.97 13.99 5.84
C GLU A 201 -2.81 13.41 7.00
N CYS A 202 -2.71 13.99 8.19
CA CYS A 202 -3.51 13.59 9.34
C CYS A 202 -5.01 13.84 9.11
N ILE A 203 -5.37 14.96 8.49
CA ILE A 203 -6.79 15.24 8.21
C ILE A 203 -7.31 14.34 7.10
N ASP A 204 -6.53 14.05 6.07
CA ASP A 204 -6.97 13.15 5.00
C ASP A 204 -7.15 11.72 5.53
N ALA A 205 -6.32 11.28 6.49
CA ALA A 205 -6.53 10.05 7.23
C ALA A 205 -7.81 10.07 8.09
N TYR A 206 -8.11 11.20 8.74
CA TYR A 206 -9.35 11.39 9.49
C TYR A 206 -10.59 11.32 8.59
N GLU A 207 -10.57 12.02 7.46
CA GLU A 207 -11.65 12.05 6.46
C GLU A 207 -11.85 10.68 5.78
N SER A 208 -10.82 9.82 5.80
CA SER A 208 -10.85 8.44 5.30
C SER A 208 -11.23 7.40 6.37
N GLU A 209 -11.69 7.83 7.55
CA GLU A 209 -12.00 6.97 8.71
C GLU A 209 -10.82 6.10 9.20
N LYS A 210 -9.59 6.46 8.84
CA LYS A 210 -8.36 5.80 9.31
C LYS A 210 -7.94 6.40 10.64
N PHE A 211 -8.81 6.33 11.64
CA PHE A 211 -8.66 7.04 12.92
C PHE A 211 -7.38 6.67 13.68
N PHE A 212 -6.94 5.41 13.61
CA PHE A 212 -5.67 5.01 14.23
C PHE A 212 -4.46 5.70 13.57
N VAL A 213 -4.41 5.74 12.24
CA VAL A 213 -3.34 6.41 11.48
C VAL A 213 -3.36 7.92 11.75
N CYS A 214 -4.54 8.52 11.70
CA CYS A 214 -4.74 9.92 12.04
C CYS A 214 -4.20 10.24 13.45
N ALA A 215 -4.64 9.50 14.47
CA ALA A 215 -4.24 9.75 15.84
C ALA A 215 -2.73 9.56 16.08
N ALA A 216 -2.09 8.65 15.35
CA ALA A 216 -0.64 8.46 15.42
C ALA A 216 0.12 9.69 14.89
N GLY A 217 -0.35 10.29 13.79
CA GLY A 217 0.25 11.50 13.21
C GLY A 217 -0.05 12.78 14.00
N LEU A 218 -1.27 12.93 14.54
CA LEU A 218 -1.68 14.15 15.28
C LEU A 218 -0.82 14.43 16.53
N GLY A 219 -0.18 13.40 17.10
CA GLY A 219 0.81 13.58 18.16
C GLY A 219 2.03 14.38 17.71
N SER A 220 2.58 14.03 16.53
CA SER A 220 3.71 14.74 15.93
C SER A 220 3.33 16.17 15.55
N VAL A 221 2.14 16.35 14.96
CA VAL A 221 1.61 17.68 14.61
C VAL A 221 1.53 18.60 15.83
N LEU A 222 1.05 18.09 16.98
CA LEU A 222 1.02 18.87 18.22
C LEU A 222 2.42 19.24 18.71
N GLU A 223 3.36 18.30 18.71
CA GLU A 223 4.75 18.53 19.14
C GLU A 223 5.42 19.58 18.25
N HIS A 224 5.25 19.48 16.94
CA HIS A 224 5.75 20.44 15.97
C HIS A 224 5.11 21.82 16.14
N LEU A 225 3.79 21.90 16.34
CA LEU A 225 3.11 23.17 16.63
C LEU A 225 3.65 23.85 17.90
N LEU A 226 3.87 23.09 18.97
CA LEU A 226 4.42 23.62 20.21
C LEU A 226 5.86 24.11 20.03
N TYR A 227 6.67 23.39 19.26
CA TYR A 227 8.01 23.83 18.89
C TYR A 227 7.98 25.16 18.13
N LEU A 228 7.19 25.25 17.05
CA LEU A 228 7.03 26.48 16.27
C LEU A 228 6.47 27.65 17.10
N SER A 229 5.58 27.36 18.05
CA SER A 229 5.06 28.37 18.98
C SER A 229 6.18 28.91 19.88
N ILE A 230 7.03 28.04 20.42
CA ILE A 230 8.16 28.44 21.27
C ILE A 230 9.18 29.23 20.44
N GLU A 231 9.57 28.72 19.28
CA GLU A 231 10.52 29.37 18.37
C GLU A 231 10.08 30.78 17.96
N LYS A 232 8.77 30.97 17.70
CA LYS A 232 8.22 32.27 17.34
C LYS A 232 8.35 33.33 18.45
N HIS A 233 8.33 32.94 19.72
CA HIS A 233 8.14 33.86 20.85
C HIS A 233 9.28 33.88 21.88
N VAL A 234 10.19 32.91 21.82
CA VAL A 234 11.32 32.78 22.75
C VAL A 234 12.62 33.01 21.99
N PRO A 235 13.56 33.83 22.52
CA PRO A 235 14.89 33.97 21.94
C PRO A 235 15.58 32.61 21.79
N GLU A 236 16.28 32.41 20.69
CA GLU A 236 16.88 31.12 20.30
C GLU A 236 17.77 30.54 21.42
N GLU A 237 18.56 31.39 22.08
CA GLU A 237 19.44 31.03 23.18
C GLU A 237 18.71 30.49 24.43
N ASP A 238 17.42 30.80 24.58
CA ASP A 238 16.59 30.41 25.72
C ASP A 238 15.69 29.20 25.43
N ILE A 239 15.67 28.72 24.18
CA ILE A 239 14.92 27.54 23.77
C ILE A 239 15.63 26.28 24.29
N LYS A 240 14.94 25.53 25.15
CA LYS A 240 15.44 24.25 25.70
C LYS A 240 14.81 23.02 25.07
N THR A 241 13.87 23.21 24.15
CA THR A 241 13.20 22.14 23.42
C THR A 241 13.92 21.85 22.11
N ASN A 242 13.86 20.61 21.66
CA ASN A 242 14.44 20.08 20.44
C ASN A 242 13.56 18.93 19.90
N GLU A 243 13.99 18.32 18.81
CA GLU A 243 13.33 17.21 18.10
C GLU A 243 12.97 16.00 18.99
N ASN A 244 13.70 15.80 20.10
CA ASN A 244 13.50 14.70 21.04
C ASN A 244 12.79 15.14 22.34
N SER A 245 12.23 16.33 22.36
CA SER A 245 11.59 16.87 23.57
C SER A 245 10.33 16.12 23.94
N THR A 246 10.28 15.76 25.21
CA THR A 246 9.12 15.16 25.85
C THR A 246 8.02 16.19 26.11
N ALA A 247 6.79 15.71 26.30
CA ALA A 247 5.67 16.52 26.76
C ALA A 247 6.01 17.38 27.99
N SER A 248 6.78 16.83 28.94
CA SER A 248 7.22 17.56 30.13
C SER A 248 8.17 18.72 29.83
N GLU A 249 9.01 18.61 28.82
CA GLU A 249 9.96 19.66 28.41
C GLU A 249 9.22 20.80 27.72
N TYR A 250 8.31 20.51 26.79
CA TYR A 250 7.44 21.53 26.19
C TYR A 250 6.63 22.27 27.26
N ILE A 251 5.95 21.54 28.14
CA ILE A 251 5.20 22.15 29.26
C ILE A 251 6.13 22.94 30.18
N GLY A 252 7.34 22.45 30.42
CA GLY A 252 8.36 23.11 31.23
C GLY A 252 8.81 24.44 30.64
N GLN A 253 8.96 24.52 29.32
CA GLN A 253 9.30 25.75 28.60
C GLN A 253 8.12 26.74 28.62
N LEU A 254 6.90 26.29 28.32
CA LEU A 254 5.70 27.13 28.33
C LEU A 254 5.34 27.71 29.72
N LYS A 255 5.84 27.11 30.81
CA LYS A 255 5.69 27.67 32.16
C LYS A 255 6.52 28.94 32.40
N LYS A 256 7.52 29.19 31.56
CA LYS A 256 8.40 30.36 31.67
C LYS A 256 7.84 31.52 30.84
N GLU A 257 8.51 32.66 30.91
CA GLU A 257 8.27 33.76 29.97
C GLU A 257 8.49 33.29 28.51
N PRO A 258 7.71 33.81 27.54
CA PRO A 258 6.65 34.81 27.69
C PRO A 258 5.27 34.23 28.06
N PHE A 259 5.08 32.91 27.94
CA PHE A 259 3.75 32.29 28.00
C PHE A 259 3.15 32.20 29.41
N LYS A 260 3.98 31.86 30.41
CA LYS A 260 3.58 31.71 31.82
C LYS A 260 2.26 30.95 32.02
N ILE A 261 2.14 29.78 31.40
CA ILE A 261 0.88 29.01 31.38
C ILE A 261 0.40 28.62 32.79
N ASN A 262 -0.91 28.61 33.01
CA ASN A 262 -1.49 28.34 34.32
C ASN A 262 -1.68 26.83 34.59
N LYS A 263 -2.13 26.46 35.80
CA LYS A 263 -2.35 25.05 36.18
C LYS A 263 -3.37 24.31 35.29
N ARG A 264 -4.39 25.02 34.79
CA ARG A 264 -5.42 24.44 33.92
C ARG A 264 -4.82 24.11 32.55
N ASP A 265 -4.00 25.00 32.02
CA ASP A 265 -3.30 24.81 30.74
C ASP A 265 -2.34 23.63 30.80
N VAL A 266 -1.58 23.52 31.89
CA VAL A 266 -0.72 22.37 32.16
C VAL A 266 -1.53 21.08 32.19
N SER A 267 -2.69 21.08 32.84
CA SER A 267 -3.55 19.89 32.93
C SER A 267 -4.13 19.52 31.57
N HIS A 268 -4.53 20.52 30.77
CA HIS A 268 -5.04 20.32 29.43
C HIS A 268 -3.98 19.70 28.50
N LEU A 269 -2.77 20.28 28.45
CA LEU A 269 -1.67 19.73 27.67
C LEU A 269 -1.31 18.31 28.10
N LYS A 270 -1.23 18.05 29.42
CA LYS A 270 -1.00 16.69 29.93
C LYS A 270 -2.05 15.69 29.46
N ASN A 271 -3.33 16.08 29.43
CA ASN A 271 -4.40 15.21 28.96
C ASN A 271 -4.26 14.92 27.45
N ILE A 272 -3.96 15.94 26.62
CA ILE A 272 -3.74 15.75 25.18
C ILE A 272 -2.55 14.80 24.94
N PHE A 273 -1.44 15.00 25.64
CA PHE A 273 -0.28 14.10 25.55
C PHE A 273 -0.56 12.69 26.08
N ALA A 274 -1.45 12.53 27.06
CA ALA A 274 -1.89 11.22 27.51
C ALA A 274 -2.68 10.48 26.41
N TYR A 275 -3.55 11.19 25.66
CA TYR A 275 -4.21 10.62 24.48
C TYR A 275 -3.19 10.21 23.41
N ARG A 276 -2.21 11.05 23.09
CA ARG A 276 -1.10 10.72 22.18
C ARG A 276 -0.34 9.46 22.62
N ASN A 277 0.03 9.38 23.90
CA ASN A 277 0.74 8.23 24.45
C ASN A 277 -0.10 6.95 24.45
N SER A 278 -1.43 7.08 24.54
CA SER A 278 -2.34 5.94 24.42
C SER A 278 -2.33 5.32 23.02
N VAL A 279 -2.16 6.12 21.96
CA VAL A 279 -1.98 5.62 20.58
C VAL A 279 -0.68 4.82 20.46
N SER A 280 0.41 5.35 21.03
CA SER A 280 1.76 4.81 20.86
C SER A 280 2.04 3.55 21.69
N HIS A 281 1.31 3.32 22.79
CA HIS A 281 1.63 2.25 23.75
C HIS A 281 0.50 1.21 23.96
N PHE A 282 -0.72 1.43 23.47
CA PHE A 282 -1.80 0.42 23.56
C PHE A 282 -2.00 -0.32 22.23
N ASN A 283 -1.41 -1.52 22.14
CA ASN A 283 -1.43 -2.48 21.01
C ASN A 283 -2.82 -3.03 20.60
N LYS A 284 -3.94 -2.43 21.02
CA LYS A 284 -5.28 -2.92 20.64
C LYS A 284 -5.89 -2.22 19.42
N GLY A 285 -5.23 -1.21 18.86
CA GLY A 285 -5.59 -0.63 17.55
C GLY A 285 -6.98 0.04 17.46
N ILE A 286 -7.70 0.18 18.58
CA ILE A 286 -9.01 0.84 18.60
C ILE A 286 -8.80 2.29 19.00
N PHE A 287 -8.74 3.16 18.01
CA PHE A 287 -8.86 4.60 18.17
C PHE A 287 -10.17 5.04 17.52
N SER A 288 -10.97 5.81 18.25
CA SER A 288 -12.27 6.27 17.77
C SER A 288 -12.21 7.69 17.22
N LYS A 289 -13.23 8.07 16.46
CA LYS A 289 -13.42 9.44 15.96
C LYS A 289 -13.34 10.47 17.08
N GLU A 290 -13.95 10.19 18.24
CA GLU A 290 -13.98 11.12 19.39
C GLU A 290 -12.57 11.39 19.94
N MET A 291 -11.68 10.40 19.88
CA MET A 291 -10.31 10.56 20.33
C MET A 291 -9.51 11.44 19.36
N CYS A 292 -9.71 11.29 18.05
CA CYS A 292 -9.16 12.19 17.05
C CYS A 292 -9.73 13.63 17.21
N ASP A 293 -11.04 13.77 17.44
CA ASP A 293 -11.68 15.07 17.69
C ASP A 293 -11.07 15.78 18.91
N HIS A 294 -10.72 15.03 19.95
CA HIS A 294 -10.05 15.56 21.14
C HIS A 294 -8.63 16.06 20.84
N LEU A 295 -7.87 15.31 20.03
CA LEU A 295 -6.52 15.71 19.61
C LEU A 295 -6.56 16.95 18.69
N LEU A 296 -7.47 16.97 17.71
CA LEU A 296 -7.68 18.11 16.81
C LEU A 296 -8.09 19.36 17.59
N GLY A 297 -9.00 19.22 18.56
CA GLY A 297 -9.37 20.31 19.47
C GLY A 297 -8.18 20.79 20.31
N GLY A 298 -7.31 19.87 20.74
CA GLY A 298 -6.06 20.21 21.44
C GLY A 298 -5.07 20.99 20.59
N ILE A 299 -4.91 20.62 19.32
CA ILE A 299 -4.06 21.33 18.35
C ILE A 299 -4.60 22.74 18.11
N LYS A 300 -5.90 22.90 17.87
CA LYS A 300 -6.52 24.22 17.71
C LYS A 300 -6.33 25.09 18.96
N ALA A 301 -6.57 24.54 20.15
CA ALA A 301 -6.35 25.26 21.40
C ALA A 301 -4.88 25.66 21.60
N ALA A 302 -3.93 24.82 21.21
CA ALA A 302 -2.51 25.13 21.26
C ALA A 302 -2.13 26.24 20.27
N PHE A 303 -2.68 26.22 19.06
CA PHE A 303 -2.46 27.26 18.05
C PHE A 303 -2.98 28.61 18.55
N ASP A 304 -4.24 28.67 18.97
CA ASP A 304 -4.89 29.91 19.42
C ASP A 304 -4.19 30.51 20.64
N LYS A 305 -3.67 29.66 21.53
CA LYS A 305 -3.13 30.10 22.81
C LYS A 305 -1.63 30.36 22.80
N TYR A 306 -0.86 29.55 22.06
CA TYR A 306 0.60 29.58 22.11
C TYR A 306 1.19 30.13 20.82
N TYR A 307 0.72 29.69 19.65
CA TYR A 307 1.24 30.21 18.39
C TYR A 307 0.78 31.65 18.14
N MET A 308 -0.50 31.91 18.38
CA MET A 308 -1.12 33.23 18.28
C MET A 308 -0.95 34.08 19.54
N PHE A 309 -0.07 33.67 20.46
CA PHE A 309 0.22 34.46 21.65
C PHE A 309 0.66 35.87 21.27
N GLU A 310 -0.09 36.87 21.71
CA GLU A 310 0.32 38.27 21.65
C GLU A 310 0.74 38.71 23.04
N LYS A 311 1.98 39.20 23.17
CA LYS A 311 2.45 39.79 24.41
C LYS A 311 1.64 41.06 24.62
N ASN A 312 0.72 41.07 25.59
CA ASN A 312 0.06 42.29 26.02
C ASN A 312 1.15 43.31 26.39
N VAL A 313 1.30 44.33 25.54
CA VAL A 313 2.18 45.49 25.78
C VAL A 313 1.53 46.39 26.83
#